data_AF-A0A314KKI8-F1
#
_entry.id   AF-A0A314KKI8-F1
#
_cell.length_a   1.000
_cell.length_b   1.000
_cell.length_c   1.000
_cell.angle_alpha   90.00
_cell.angle_beta   90.00
_cell.angle_gamma   90.00
#
_symmetry.space_group_name_H-M   'P 1'
#
loop_
_entity.id
_entity.type
_entity.pdbx_description
1 polymer ?
#
loop_
_entity_poly.entity_id
_entity_poly.type
_entity_poly.pdbx_seq_one_letter_code
_entity_poly.pdbx_strand_id
1 'polypeptide(L)' 'MVKDKTFLDGLMSRTPLKRPGEVEEVSSMVAYLCLPSASYITGQVIVVDGGFTFLFEKLMVAEFLP' A
#
# COMPACT_ATOMS: atom_id res chain seq x y z
N MET A 1 -10.73 1.53 14.32
CA MET A 1 -11.17 0.92 13.05
C MET A 1 -12.00 1.97 12.33
N VAL A 2 -11.64 2.36 11.11
CA VAL A 2 -12.17 3.54 10.40
C VAL A 2 -13.69 3.41 10.25
N LYS A 3 -14.47 4.29 10.90
CA LYS A 3 -15.95 4.25 10.89
C LYS A 3 -16.58 5.32 10.00
N ASP A 4 -15.76 6.18 9.38
CA ASP A 4 -16.23 7.24 8.51
C ASP A 4 -16.26 6.74 7.05
N LYS A 5 -17.48 6.57 6.53
CA LYS A 5 -17.72 6.10 5.18
C LYS A 5 -17.20 7.08 4.12
N THR A 6 -17.33 8.38 4.35
CA THR A 6 -16.85 9.41 3.42
C THR A 6 -15.33 9.38 3.30
N PHE A 7 -14.64 9.16 4.42
CA PHE A 7 -13.19 8.96 4.42
C PHE A 7 -12.78 7.68 3.68
N LEU A 8 -13.46 6.55 3.94
CA LEU A 8 -13.19 5.29 3.25
C LEU A 8 -13.42 5.41 1.74
N ASP A 9 -14.53 6.01 1.31
CA ASP A 9 -14.84 6.19 -0.10
C ASP A 9 -13.78 7.07 -0.79
N GLY A 10 -13.32 8.12 -0.12
CA GLY A 10 -12.21 8.96 -0.57
C GLY A 10 -10.90 8.18 -0.73
N LEU A 11 -10.54 7.37 0.26
CA LEU A 11 -9.36 6.51 0.22
C LEU A 11 -9.45 5.49 -0.92
N MET A 12 -10.58 4.79 -1.04
CA MET A 12 -10.80 3.78 -2.08
C MET A 12 -10.78 4.41 -3.47
N SER A 13 -11.31 5.62 -3.65
CA SER A 13 -11.22 6.33 -4.94
C SER A 13 -9.79 6.53 -5.43
N ARG A 14 -8.81 6.55 -4.51
CA ARG A 14 -7.38 6.78 -4.78
C ARG A 14 -6.56 5.48 -4.78
N THR A 15 -6.99 4.45 -4.08
CA THR A 15 -6.33 3.14 -4.14
C THR A 15 -6.66 2.42 -5.45
N PRO A 16 -5.70 1.97 -6.26
CA PRO A 16 -5.97 1.20 -7.48
C PRO A 16 -6.84 -0.03 -7.29
N LEU A 17 -6.64 -0.79 -6.20
CA LEU A 17 -7.46 -1.98 -5.90
C LEU A 17 -8.90 -1.68 -5.45
N LYS A 18 -9.27 -0.42 -5.19
CA LYS A 18 -10.65 0.01 -4.84
C LYS A 18 -11.32 -0.74 -3.68
N ARG A 19 -10.53 -1.42 -2.84
CA ARG A 19 -11.02 -2.13 -1.65
C ARG A 19 -10.04 -1.98 -0.48
N PRO A 20 -10.52 -2.11 0.76
CA PRO A 20 -9.64 -2.27 1.90
C PRO A 20 -8.73 -3.49 1.72
N GLY A 21 -7.53 -3.39 2.26
CA GLY A 21 -6.65 -4.53 2.39
C GLY A 21 -7.13 -5.46 3.50
N GLU A 22 -6.92 -6.75 3.33
CA GLU A 22 -7.14 -7.76 4.35
C GLU A 22 -5.86 -7.95 5.19
N VAL A 23 -6.01 -8.39 6.44
CA VAL A 23 -4.88 -8.59 7.36
C VAL A 23 -3.89 -9.61 6.81
N GLU A 24 -4.41 -10.60 6.09
CA GLU A 24 -3.68 -11.68 5.45
C GLU A 24 -2.72 -11.19 4.36
N GLU A 25 -3.00 -10.04 3.72
CA GLU A 25 -2.12 -9.50 2.67
C GLU A 25 -0.81 -8.98 3.26
N VAL A 26 -0.87 -8.34 4.44
CA VAL A 26 0.33 -7.90 5.16
C VAL A 26 1.03 -9.09 5.83
N SER A 27 0.28 -9.97 6.50
CA SER A 27 0.88 -11.09 7.23
C SER A 27 1.55 -12.11 6.30
N SER A 28 1.00 -12.33 5.09
CA SER A 28 1.61 -13.19 4.08
C SER A 28 2.96 -12.65 3.59
N MET A 29 3.07 -11.32 3.41
CA MET A 29 4.33 -10.68 3.05
C MET A 29 5.36 -10.83 4.17
N VAL A 30 4.95 -10.61 5.43
CA VAL A 30 5.83 -10.83 6.59
C VAL A 30 6.28 -12.28 6.67
N ALA A 31 5.38 -13.24 6.48
CA ALA A 31 5.72 -14.66 6.48
C ALA A 31 6.73 -15.02 5.39
N TYR A 32 6.58 -14.45 4.18
CA TYR A 32 7.55 -14.63 3.10
C TYR A 32 8.96 -14.11 3.47
N LEU A 33 9.05 -12.97 4.17
CA LEU A 33 10.34 -12.42 4.60
C LEU A 33 11.08 -13.32 5.61
N CYS A 34 10.38 -14.23 6.28
CA CYS A 34 10.99 -15.23 7.16
C CYS A 34 11.50 -16.47 6.41
N LEU A 35 11.19 -16.64 5.12
CA LEU A 35 11.62 -17.79 4.33
C LEU A 35 13.06 -17.63 3.81
N PRO A 36 13.80 -18.73 3.59
CA PRO A 36 15.14 -18.67 2.99
C PRO A 36 15.20 -17.98 1.62
N SER A 37 14.09 -17.98 0.86
CA SER A 37 13.97 -17.28 -0.41
C SER A 37 14.12 -15.76 -0.30
N ALA A 38 13.85 -15.19 0.88
CA ALA A 38 14.01 -13.77 1.14
C ALA A 38 15.40 -13.40 1.69
N SER A 39 16.36 -14.34 1.73
CA SER A 39 17.67 -14.17 2.39
C SER A 39 18.52 -12.99 1.91
N TYR A 40 18.26 -12.47 0.72
CA TYR A 40 18.97 -11.31 0.17
C TYR A 40 18.14 -10.01 0.20
N ILE A 41 16.95 -10.04 0.78
CA ILE A 41 16.09 -8.86 0.96
C ILE A 41 16.40 -8.26 2.33
N THR A 42 17.18 -7.18 2.33
CA THR A 42 17.54 -6.45 3.55
C THR A 42 17.62 -4.95 3.28
N GLY A 43 17.33 -4.13 4.30
CA GLY A 43 17.36 -2.66 4.21
C GLY A 43 16.28 -2.05 3.30
N GLN A 44 15.22 -2.80 2.96
CA GLN A 44 14.14 -2.34 2.09
C GLN A 44 12.89 -1.97 2.88
N VAL A 45 12.16 -0.97 2.39
CA VAL A 45 10.79 -0.67 2.81
C VAL A 45 9.85 -1.28 1.78
N ILE A 46 9.06 -2.28 2.19
CA ILE A 46 8.11 -2.97 1.31
C ILE A 46 6.71 -2.43 1.57
N VAL A 47 6.12 -1.81 0.56
CA VAL A 47 4.78 -1.22 0.63
C VAL A 47 3.72 -2.27 0.27
N VAL A 48 2.75 -2.48 1.15
CA VAL A 48 1.61 -3.39 0.96
C VAL A 48 0.32 -2.62 1.24
N ASP A 49 -0.18 -1.89 0.23
CA ASP A 49 -1.29 -0.94 0.42
C ASP A 49 -2.30 -0.89 -0.76
N GLY A 50 -2.23 -1.88 -1.66
CA GLY A 50 -3.09 -1.92 -2.84
C GLY A 50 -2.81 -0.83 -3.88
N GLY A 51 -1.62 -0.22 -3.84
CA GLY A 51 -1.13 0.78 -4.80
C GLY A 51 -1.44 2.23 -4.40
N PHE A 52 -1.83 2.46 -3.15
CA PHE A 52 -2.19 3.79 -2.65
C PHE A 52 -0.99 4.75 -2.70
N THR A 53 0.19 4.30 -2.26
CA THR A 53 1.43 5.11 -2.22
C THR A 53 1.84 5.58 -3.62
N PHE A 54 1.68 4.73 -4.65
CA PHE A 54 2.05 5.09 -6.03
C PHE A 54 1.20 6.24 -6.58
N LEU A 55 -0.12 6.26 -6.29
CA LEU A 55 -0.95 7.38 -6.72
C LEU A 55 -0.61 8.67 -5.95
N PHE A 56 -0.23 8.55 -4.68
CA PHE A 56 0.18 9.70 -3.87
C PHE A 56 1.45 10.37 -4.41
N GLU A 57 2.44 9.58 -4.84
CA GLU A 57 3.64 10.09 -5.50
C GLU A 57 3.29 10.77 -6.84
N LYS A 58 2.42 10.16 -7.65
CA LYS A 58 1.98 10.77 -8.91
C LYS A 58 1.26 12.11 -8.72
N LEU A 59 0.47 12.26 -7.66
CA LEU A 59 -0.22 13.52 -7.34
C LEU A 59 0.76 14.60 -6.87
N MET A 60 1.74 14.26 -6.02
CA MET A 60 2.77 15.22 -5.59
C MET A 60 3.68 15.66 -6.75
N VAL A 61 4.07 14.73 -7.63
CA VAL A 61 4.96 15.05 -8.76
C VAL A 61 4.21 15.80 -9.86
N ALA A 62 2.92 15.53 -10.08
CA ALA A 62 2.10 16.27 -11.04
C ALA A 62 1.81 17.73 -10.62
N GLU A 63 1.86 18.06 -9.33
CA GLU A 63 1.75 19.45 -8.86
C GLU A 63 3.09 20.22 -8.90
N PHE A 64 4.22 19.52 -9.03
CA PHE A 64 5.57 20.11 -9.07
C PHE A 64 6.24 20.11 -10.44
N LEU A 65 5.59 19.57 -11.47
CA LEU A 65 6.01 19.73 -12.86
C LEU A 65 5.10 20.79 -13.53
N PRO A 66 5.66 21.87 -14.12
CA PRO A 66 4.87 22.81 -14.91
C PRO A 66 4.24 22.15 -16.15
#